data_AF-A0A7C7W1U2-F1
#
_entry.id   AF-A0A7C7W1U2-F1
#
_cell.length_a   1.000
_cell.length_b   1.000
_cell.length_c   1.000
_cell.angle_alpha   90.00
_cell.angle_beta   90.00
_cell.angle_gamma   90.00
#
_symmetry.space_group_name_H-M   'P 1'
#
loop_
_entity.id
_entity.type
_entity.pdbx_description
1 polymer ?
#
loop_
_entity_poly.entity_id
_entity_poly.type
_entity_poly.pdbx_seq_one_letter_code
_entity_poly.pdbx_strand_id
1 'polypeptide(L)'
;MPATEDDLASRVELLRKVLGLERAQGLRDRAVVGGLEAFVARHLPQGAELVAGYASLSPAARAAALEKLEELLACLAQEQPRPEDLLRPVEEAPGVGKKRAPLLRKLGINTIEDLLTYFPRRLEDRTRRKAIK
;
A
#
# COMPACT_ATOMS: atom_id res chain seq x y z
N MET A 1 22.63 -7.59 -13.33
CA MET A 1 22.86 -7.64 -11.87
C MET A 1 21.58 -7.18 -11.17
N PRO A 2 20.69 -8.10 -10.73
CA PRO A 2 19.35 -7.77 -10.22
C PRO A 2 19.17 -8.12 -8.73
N ALA A 3 19.94 -7.51 -7.82
CA ALA A 3 19.96 -7.95 -6.40
C ALA A 3 19.41 -6.93 -5.39
N THR A 4 19.14 -5.69 -5.79
CA THR A 4 18.80 -4.61 -4.83
C THR A 4 17.29 -4.41 -4.62
N GLU A 5 16.43 -4.76 -5.58
CA GLU A 5 14.98 -4.56 -5.44
C GLU A 5 14.32 -5.63 -4.54
N ASP A 6 14.72 -6.91 -4.67
CA ASP A 6 14.24 -8.01 -3.81
C ASP A 6 14.67 -7.87 -2.34
N ASP A 7 15.82 -7.24 -2.07
CA ASP A 7 16.32 -7.02 -0.71
C ASP A 7 15.46 -5.99 0.04
N LEU A 8 15.07 -4.89 -0.62
CA LEU A 8 14.26 -3.84 0.01
C LEU A 8 12.84 -4.31 0.34
N ALA A 9 12.17 -5.02 -0.58
CA ALA A 9 10.85 -5.57 -0.35
C ALA A 9 10.84 -6.55 0.83
N SER A 10 11.84 -7.44 0.88
CA SER A 10 12.02 -8.40 1.97
C SER A 10 12.30 -7.71 3.32
N ARG A 11 13.11 -6.64 3.32
CA ARG A 11 13.40 -5.83 4.52
C ARG A 11 12.17 -5.10 5.04
N VAL A 12 11.35 -4.54 4.15
CA VAL A 12 10.08 -3.89 4.51
C VAL A 12 9.10 -4.92 5.09
N GLU A 13 9.04 -6.12 4.52
CA GLU A 13 8.18 -7.20 5.06
C GLU A 13 8.65 -7.66 6.46
N LEU A 14 9.96 -7.81 6.65
CA LEU A 14 10.56 -8.09 7.96
C LEU A 14 10.19 -7.02 9.00
N LEU A 15 10.33 -5.74 8.65
CA LEU A 15 9.97 -4.62 9.52
C LEU A 15 8.49 -4.65 9.89
N ARG A 16 7.58 -4.90 8.93
CA ARG A 16 6.15 -5.05 9.22
C ARG A 16 5.86 -6.18 10.21
N LYS A 17 6.50 -7.34 10.05
CA LYS A 17 6.31 -8.48 10.96
C LYS A 17 6.75 -8.12 12.38
N VAL A 18 7.91 -7.46 12.51
CA VAL A 18 8.45 -7.03 13.79
C VAL A 18 7.57 -5.98 14.47
N LEU A 19 7.05 -4.99 13.73
CA LEU A 19 6.14 -3.98 14.27
C LEU A 19 4.81 -4.60 14.74
N GLY A 20 4.31 -5.59 14.01
CA GLY A 20 3.14 -6.38 14.43
C GLY A 20 3.38 -7.15 15.73
N LEU A 21 4.55 -7.78 15.88
CA LEU A 21 4.95 -8.46 17.11
C LEU A 21 5.06 -7.49 18.29
N GLU A 22 5.58 -6.29 18.06
CA GLU A 22 5.72 -5.28 19.10
C GLU A 22 4.36 -4.79 19.61
N ARG A 23 3.40 -4.54 18.71
CA ARG A 23 2.02 -4.20 19.12
C ARG A 23 1.38 -5.34 19.92
N ALA A 24 1.57 -6.59 19.51
CA ALA A 24 1.05 -7.75 20.23
C ALA A 24 1.70 -7.92 21.63
N GLN A 25 2.96 -7.54 21.79
CA GLN A 25 3.70 -7.60 23.06
C GLN A 25 3.48 -6.37 23.96
N GLY A 26 2.69 -5.39 23.51
CA GLY A 26 2.35 -4.20 24.29
C GLY A 26 3.45 -3.14 24.32
N LEU A 27 4.20 -2.96 23.22
CA LEU A 27 5.16 -1.87 23.03
C LEU A 27 6.27 -1.84 24.10
N ARG A 28 6.88 -2.99 24.37
CA ARG A 28 7.84 -3.22 25.47
C ARG A 28 9.32 -3.23 25.04
N ASP A 29 9.60 -2.94 23.78
CA ASP A 29 10.91 -3.01 23.14
C ASP A 29 11.56 -4.41 23.26
N ARG A 30 10.73 -5.45 23.08
CA ARG A 30 11.13 -6.86 23.25
C ARG A 30 10.94 -7.71 21.99
N ALA A 31 10.37 -7.15 20.93
CA ALA A 31 10.18 -7.89 19.68
C ALA A 31 11.50 -8.37 19.04
N VAL A 32 12.63 -7.70 19.30
CA VAL A 32 13.93 -8.04 18.69
C VAL A 32 15.07 -7.94 19.69
N VAL A 33 16.08 -8.81 19.53
CA VAL A 33 17.33 -8.76 20.30
C VAL A 33 18.11 -7.49 19.92
N GLY A 34 18.32 -6.60 20.90
CA GLY A 34 19.04 -5.33 20.71
C GLY A 34 18.14 -4.10 20.56
N GLY A 35 16.81 -4.26 20.69
CA GLY A 35 15.85 -3.15 20.65
C GLY A 35 15.42 -2.74 19.24
N LEU A 36 14.26 -2.09 19.14
CA LEU A 36 13.67 -1.67 17.88
C LEU A 36 14.45 -0.55 17.19
N GLU A 37 15.05 0.35 17.95
CA GLU A 37 15.83 1.46 17.41
C GLU A 37 17.02 0.97 16.57
N ALA A 38 17.83 0.04 17.11
CA ALA A 38 18.95 -0.55 16.40
C ALA A 38 18.51 -1.41 15.20
N PHE A 39 17.38 -2.09 15.33
CA PHE A 39 16.80 -2.89 14.25
C PHE A 39 16.36 -2.01 13.07
N VAL A 40 15.63 -0.93 13.35
CA VAL A 40 15.18 0.03 12.33
C VAL A 40 16.38 0.74 11.70
N ALA A 41 17.38 1.17 12.48
CA ALA A 41 18.58 1.80 11.93
C ALA A 41 19.35 0.91 10.94
N ARG A 42 19.40 -0.40 11.19
CA ARG A 42 20.07 -1.37 10.31
C ARG A 42 19.29 -1.61 9.02
N HIS A 43 17.97 -1.71 9.10
CA HIS A 43 17.14 -2.09 7.96
C HIS A 43 16.63 -0.89 7.16
N LEU A 44 16.40 0.26 7.79
CA LEU A 44 15.85 1.48 7.20
C LEU A 44 16.36 2.74 7.92
N PRO A 45 17.53 3.30 7.53
CA PRO A 45 18.15 4.43 8.23
C PRO A 45 17.27 5.68 8.28
N GLN A 46 16.43 5.90 7.28
CA GLN A 46 15.46 7.01 7.22
C GLN A 46 14.37 6.92 8.30
N GLY A 47 14.09 5.71 8.80
CA GLY A 47 13.11 5.47 9.85
C GLY A 47 13.70 5.53 11.25
N ALA A 48 15.02 5.56 11.39
CA ALA A 48 15.70 5.57 12.69
C ALA A 48 15.37 6.83 13.50
N GLU A 49 15.26 7.98 12.82
CA GLU A 49 14.91 9.25 13.46
C GLU A 49 13.51 9.23 14.09
N LEU A 50 12.57 8.45 13.53
CA LEU A 50 11.21 8.33 14.08
C LEU A 50 11.17 7.51 15.37
N VAL A 51 12.14 6.62 15.57
CA VAL A 51 12.20 5.65 16.68
C VAL A 51 13.35 6.00 17.64
N ALA A 52 13.96 7.18 17.50
CA ALA A 52 15.05 7.62 18.36
C ALA A 52 14.59 7.71 19.83
N GLY A 53 15.28 7.02 20.73
CA GLY A 53 14.92 7.01 22.15
C GLY A 53 13.66 6.20 22.48
N TYR A 54 13.28 5.24 21.63
CA TYR A 54 12.08 4.42 21.82
C TYR A 54 12.00 3.73 23.20
N ALA A 55 13.13 3.29 23.73
CA ALA A 55 13.23 2.65 25.04
C ALA A 55 12.85 3.57 26.22
N SER A 56 12.99 4.89 26.11
CA SER A 56 12.67 5.84 27.18
C SER A 56 11.32 6.54 27.02
N LEU A 57 10.68 6.41 25.85
CA LEU A 57 9.39 7.04 25.55
C LEU A 57 8.21 6.38 26.30
N SER A 58 7.15 7.17 26.52
CA SER A 58 5.88 6.70 27.07
C SER A 58 5.17 5.74 26.09
N PRO A 59 4.30 4.82 26.57
CA PRO A 59 3.57 3.90 25.69
C PRO A 59 2.77 4.60 24.58
N ALA A 60 2.21 5.77 24.88
CA ALA A 60 1.48 6.59 23.90
C ALA A 60 2.41 7.17 22.84
N ALA A 61 3.59 7.68 23.23
CA ALA A 61 4.58 8.20 22.29
C ALA A 61 5.20 7.08 21.42
N ARG A 62 5.37 5.87 21.99
CA ARG A 62 5.78 4.68 21.24
C ARG A 62 4.77 4.32 20.16
N ALA A 63 3.48 4.29 20.49
CA ALA A 63 2.43 4.01 19.51
C ALA A 63 2.45 5.00 18.35
N ALA A 64 2.61 6.30 18.63
CA ALA A 64 2.70 7.34 17.60
C ALA A 64 3.97 7.22 16.72
N ALA A 65 5.10 6.81 17.30
CA ALA A 65 6.33 6.54 16.55
C ALA A 65 6.16 5.35 15.60
N LEU A 66 5.54 4.26 16.07
CA LEU A 66 5.25 3.09 15.24
C LEU A 66 4.25 3.41 14.13
N GLU A 67 3.23 4.21 14.42
CA GLU A 67 2.24 4.63 13.42
C GLU A 67 2.91 5.39 12.27
N LYS A 68 3.75 6.40 12.59
CA LYS A 68 4.53 7.12 11.58
C LYS A 68 5.48 6.21 10.79
N LEU A 69 6.10 5.23 11.45
CA LEU A 69 6.99 4.28 10.79
C LEU A 69 6.21 3.34 9.87
N GLU A 70 5.04 2.85 10.31
CA GLU A 70 4.12 2.06 9.48
C GLU A 70 3.65 2.84 8.26
N GLU A 71 3.34 4.13 8.42
CA GLU A 71 3.01 5.03 7.31
C GLU A 71 4.16 5.16 6.30
N LEU A 72 5.40 5.41 6.77
CA LEU A 72 6.57 5.46 5.89
C LEU A 72 6.78 4.13 5.14
N LEU A 73 6.67 3.00 5.84
CA LEU A 73 6.78 1.68 5.22
C LEU A 73 5.64 1.40 4.24
N ALA A 74 4.42 1.90 4.52
CA ALA A 74 3.30 1.81 3.59
C ALA A 74 3.59 2.61 2.31
N CYS A 75 4.10 3.83 2.41
CA CYS A 75 4.50 4.64 1.27
C CYS A 75 5.62 3.99 0.43
N LEU A 76 6.63 3.41 1.08
CA LEU A 76 7.74 2.74 0.40
C LEU A 76 7.34 1.42 -0.27
N ALA A 77 6.37 0.71 0.31
CA ALA A 77 5.87 -0.56 -0.22
C ALA A 77 4.82 -0.41 -1.31
N GLN A 78 4.23 0.78 -1.47
CA GLN A 78 3.33 1.02 -2.57
C GLN A 78 4.16 1.02 -3.85
N GLU A 79 3.96 0.01 -4.70
CA GLU A 79 4.25 0.16 -6.13
C GLU A 79 3.32 1.26 -6.64
N GLN A 80 3.84 2.48 -6.63
CA GLN A 80 3.13 3.63 -7.13
C GLN A 80 2.84 3.35 -8.61
N PRO A 81 1.57 3.45 -9.03
CA PRO A 81 1.22 3.24 -10.43
C PRO A 81 2.05 4.20 -11.26
N ARG A 82 2.85 3.66 -12.16
CA ARG A 82 3.64 4.47 -13.08
C ARG A 82 2.66 5.10 -14.07
N PRO A 83 2.95 6.30 -14.60
CA PRO A 83 2.13 6.89 -15.66
C PRO A 83 2.02 5.95 -16.87
N GLU A 84 3.03 5.10 -17.11
CA GLU A 84 3.03 4.05 -18.13
C GLU A 84 1.93 3.00 -17.94
N ASP A 85 1.46 2.78 -16.70
CA ASP A 85 0.41 1.80 -16.40
C ASP A 85 -0.94 2.21 -16.98
N LEU A 86 -1.18 3.51 -17.16
CA LEU A 86 -2.40 4.04 -17.76
C LEU A 86 -2.48 3.77 -19.27
N LEU A 87 -1.32 3.65 -19.92
CA LEU A 87 -1.19 3.36 -21.34
C LEU A 87 -1.36 1.87 -21.67
N ARG A 88 -1.44 1.01 -20.64
CA ARG A 88 -1.65 -0.43 -20.84
C ARG A 88 -2.98 -0.68 -21.57
N PRO A 89 -3.06 -1.74 -22.40
CA PRO A 89 -4.28 -2.11 -23.09
C PRO A 89 -5.46 -2.36 -22.16
N VAL A 90 -6.66 -1.98 -22.59
CA VAL A 90 -7.91 -2.15 -21.83
C VAL A 90 -8.22 -3.63 -21.48
N GLU A 91 -7.60 -4.60 -22.16
CA GLU A 91 -7.78 -6.03 -21.92
C GLU A 91 -7.05 -6.55 -20.66
N GLU A 92 -6.11 -5.78 -20.12
CA GLU A 92 -5.45 -6.07 -18.84
C GLU A 92 -6.30 -5.61 -17.65
N ALA A 93 -7.30 -4.75 -17.89
CA ALA A 93 -8.15 -4.25 -16.83
C ALA A 93 -8.98 -5.39 -16.20
N PRO A 94 -9.08 -5.44 -14.86
CA PRO A 94 -9.80 -6.50 -14.17
C PRO A 94 -11.28 -6.53 -14.61
N GLY A 95 -11.74 -7.69 -15.07
CA GLY A 95 -13.09 -7.88 -15.59
C GLY A 95 -13.27 -7.57 -17.08
N VAL A 96 -12.27 -6.98 -17.75
CA VAL A 96 -12.28 -6.70 -19.20
C VAL A 96 -11.42 -7.75 -19.92
N GLY A 97 -11.85 -9.00 -19.92
CA GLY A 97 -11.14 -10.05 -20.67
C GLY A 97 -11.27 -9.90 -22.19
N LYS A 98 -10.63 -10.83 -22.92
CA LYS A 98 -10.64 -10.94 -24.40
C LYS A 98 -12.02 -10.82 -25.07
N LYS A 99 -13.09 -11.20 -24.36
CA LYS A 99 -14.47 -11.11 -24.86
C LYS A 99 -15.04 -9.68 -24.86
N ARG A 100 -14.68 -8.87 -23.87
CA ARG A 100 -15.25 -7.51 -23.66
C ARG A 100 -14.39 -6.44 -24.33
N ALA A 101 -13.08 -6.66 -24.44
CA ALA A 101 -12.15 -5.74 -25.08
C ALA A 101 -12.60 -5.28 -26.49
N PRO A 102 -13.11 -6.17 -27.39
CA PRO A 102 -13.58 -5.73 -28.71
C PRO A 102 -14.77 -4.77 -28.67
N LEU A 103 -15.66 -4.89 -27.68
CA LEU A 103 -16.81 -3.99 -27.53
C LEU A 103 -16.38 -2.60 -27.05
N LEU A 104 -15.41 -2.55 -26.14
CA LEU A 104 -14.84 -1.30 -25.64
C LEU A 104 -14.02 -0.58 -26.72
N ARG A 105 -13.24 -1.32 -27.51
CA ARG A 105 -12.52 -0.77 -28.68
C ARG A 105 -13.48 -0.14 -29.70
N LYS A 106 -14.67 -0.74 -29.91
CA LYS A 106 -15.71 -0.14 -30.77
C LYS A 106 -16.26 1.18 -30.23
N LEU A 107 -16.21 1.39 -28.92
CA LEU A 107 -16.59 2.65 -28.27
C LEU A 107 -15.44 3.67 -28.26
N GLY A 108 -14.27 3.34 -28.81
CA GLY A 108 -13.08 4.18 -28.81
C GLY A 108 -12.18 4.03 -27.58
N ILE A 109 -12.44 3.03 -26.73
CA ILE A 109 -11.70 2.80 -25.48
C ILE A 109 -10.62 1.75 -25.73
N ASN A 110 -9.35 2.16 -25.77
CA ASN A 110 -8.21 1.28 -26.08
C ASN A 110 -7.29 1.06 -24.88
N THR A 111 -7.12 2.07 -24.03
CA THR A 111 -6.23 2.05 -22.86
C THR A 111 -7.00 2.01 -21.53
N ILE A 112 -6.27 1.78 -20.44
CA ILE A 112 -6.82 1.91 -19.08
C ILE A 112 -7.21 3.38 -18.80
N GLU A 113 -6.43 4.35 -19.29
CA GLU A 113 -6.75 5.77 -19.20
C GLU A 113 -8.10 6.11 -19.83
N ASP A 114 -8.33 5.63 -21.06
CA ASP A 114 -9.58 5.84 -21.80
C ASP A 114 -10.76 5.29 -20.99
N LEU A 115 -10.59 4.12 -20.35
CA LEU A 115 -11.64 3.48 -19.56
C LEU A 115 -11.98 4.30 -18.31
N LEU A 116 -10.96 4.81 -17.60
CA LEU A 116 -11.12 5.60 -16.38
C LEU A 116 -11.74 6.98 -16.65
N THR A 117 -11.45 7.55 -17.82
CA THR A 117 -11.96 8.85 -18.24
C THR A 117 -13.29 8.77 -18.99
N TYR A 118 -13.75 7.56 -19.33
CA TYR A 118 -15.06 7.33 -19.95
C TYR A 118 -16.18 7.32 -18.90
N PHE A 119 -16.62 8.53 -18.51
CA PHE A 119 -17.64 8.69 -17.47
C PHE A 119 -19.04 8.20 -17.88
N PRO A 120 -19.85 7.71 -16.93
CA PRO A 120 -21.24 7.35 -17.20
C PRO A 120 -22.05 8.53 -17.71
N ARG A 121 -22.83 8.31 -18.78
CA ARG A 121 -23.74 9.34 -19.32
C ARG A 121 -24.87 9.72 -18.35
N ARG A 122 -25.32 8.76 -17.54
CA ARG A 122 -26.36 8.95 -16.52
C ARG A 122 -26.08 8.04 -15.33
N LEU A 123 -26.14 8.61 -14.13
CA LEU A 123 -26.09 7.87 -12.88
C LEU A 123 -27.52 7.59 -12.42
N GLU A 124 -27.87 6.32 -12.23
CA GLU A 124 -29.15 5.93 -11.64
C GLU A 124 -29.04 5.91 -10.12
N ASP A 125 -29.73 6.83 -9.45
CA ASP A 125 -29.86 6.78 -8.00
C ASP A 125 -30.88 5.72 -7.58
N ARG A 126 -30.38 4.66 -6.94
CA ARG A 126 -31.18 3.52 -6.45
C ARG A 126 -31.39 3.54 -4.94
N THR A 127 -31.16 4.68 -4.29
CA THR A 127 -31.36 4.84 -2.83
C THR A 127 -32.82 4.60 -2.42
N ARG A 128 -33.78 4.93 -3.30
CA ARG A 128 -35.21 4.74 -3.04
C ARG A 128 -35.75 3.53 -3.79
N ARG A 129 -36.00 2.43 -3.07
CA ARG A 129 -36.65 1.23 -3.63
C ARG A 129 -38.16 1.41 -3.62
N LYS A 130 -38.82 1.13 -4.76
CA LYS A 130 -40.29 1.05 -4.84
C LYS A 130 -40.73 -0.37 -4.54
N ALA A 131 -41.74 -0.54 -3.69
CA ALA A 131 -42.37 -1.84 -3.49
C ALA A 131 -43.07 -2.27 -4.78
N ILE A 132 -42.91 -3.53 -5.16
CA ILE A 132 -43.65 -4.15 -6.25
C ILE A 132 -45.04 -4.44 -5.69
N LYS A 133 -46.09 -3.96 -6.37
CA LYS A 133 -47.49 -4.17 -6.01
C LYS A 133 -48.03 -5.41 -6.71
#